data_AF-A0A261A6Z6-F1
#
_entry.id   AF-A0A261A6Z6-F1
#
_cell.length_a   1.000
_cell.length_b   1.000
_cell.length_c   1.000
_cell.angle_alpha   90.00
_cell.angle_beta   90.00
_cell.angle_gamma   90.00
#
_symmetry.space_group_name_H-M   'P 1'
#
loop_
_entity.id
_entity.type
_entity.pdbx_description
1 polymer ?
#
loop_
_entity_poly.entity_id
_entity_poly.type
_entity_poly.pdbx_seq_one_letter_code
_entity_poly.pdbx_strand_id
1 'polypeptide(L)'
;MAVPLPEKEEMENVLCDDDWIPRRDKGKFSLEVEEGKNLSLEQSSKLFLTMLSADLMYIIKLFESYESVAEMMSRFHDFHQPQYMEYLPSIDSAISEYIPKQLLKNNMEPFESRTELDIIQNILNNSDKKLRMYGTAEELESNLRTYRKLFPKPFGVGMEMVEIGHMIPTKFRNLKGELFYCKQELLLHFQAATYTAFKMLKKPVPNEIRKYMENHKTRLFRCYEFVKYDNTVFRELKNIFRYSNDLFSLEFLDSPNVQVTYGTPYICHLPDFPDVETFEKLIKNHPAVFLPNCEVEGVMLTAVVRIFEDSGQKFVMESELFNSLNLLYPDKRPLELKEFHGILRTRSLKEVFTTYRDFIQGIEFIRCPIHRTNHAAVPIATPTGGLCILVADFLIETVRRLIYGLNIFQKLKKNTWHLMEKFVDTLEKIIPTELDGISFIDFEIVNEFRRKTDEYWKDFEENPEILAVREVGENGFTSVDLKDELKYLGLTENSLLTEMFVSNKAPSA
;
A
#
# COMPACT_ATOMS: atom_id res chain seq x y z
N MET A 1 -41.55 1.56 12.37
CA MET A 1 -41.06 1.83 13.74
C MET A 1 -39.70 2.48 13.57
N ALA A 2 -39.58 3.75 13.93
CA ALA A 2 -38.34 4.51 13.80
C ALA A 2 -37.31 3.98 14.81
N VAL A 3 -36.15 3.56 14.31
CA VAL A 3 -34.99 3.21 15.15
C VAL A 3 -34.40 4.51 15.69
N PRO A 4 -34.07 4.61 17.00
CA PRO A 4 -33.52 5.84 17.54
C PRO A 4 -32.09 6.07 17.01
N LEU A 5 -31.79 7.35 16.76
CA LEU A 5 -30.45 7.85 16.43
C LEU A 5 -29.46 7.53 17.56
N PRO A 6 -28.17 7.29 17.26
CA PRO A 6 -27.13 7.37 18.27
C PRO A 6 -26.96 8.83 18.71
N GLU A 7 -26.84 9.05 20.02
CA GLU A 7 -26.75 10.37 20.61
C GLU A 7 -25.41 11.05 20.28
N LYS A 8 -25.43 12.39 20.33
CA LYS A 8 -24.34 13.32 19.99
C LYS A 8 -23.01 12.99 20.70
N GLU A 9 -23.06 12.31 21.85
CA GLU A 9 -21.89 11.86 22.63
C GLU A 9 -21.10 10.71 21.96
N GLU A 10 -21.73 9.82 21.19
CA GLU A 10 -20.99 8.74 20.50
C GLU A 10 -20.14 9.26 19.33
N MET A 11 -20.53 10.37 18.70
CA MET A 11 -19.71 11.01 17.66
C MET A 11 -18.57 11.86 18.23
N GLU A 12 -18.73 12.44 19.43
CA GLU A 12 -17.68 13.21 20.09
C GLU A 12 -16.60 12.28 20.68
N ASN A 13 -16.96 11.09 21.17
CA ASN A 13 -15.99 10.11 21.66
C ASN A 13 -15.10 9.52 20.55
N VAL A 14 -15.60 9.37 19.32
CA VAL A 14 -14.77 8.97 18.16
C VAL A 14 -13.74 10.04 17.75
N LEU A 15 -13.96 11.30 18.17
CA LEU A 15 -13.07 12.43 17.94
C LEU A 15 -12.12 12.71 19.11
N CYS A 16 -12.25 12.01 20.25
CA CYS A 16 -11.56 12.34 21.49
C CYS A 16 -10.80 11.18 22.17
N ASP A 17 -10.51 10.07 21.48
CA ASP A 17 -9.51 9.10 21.97
C ASP A 17 -8.07 9.67 21.81
N ASP A 18 -7.76 10.67 22.64
CA ASP A 18 -6.46 11.37 22.76
C ASP A 18 -5.70 10.96 24.04
N ASP A 19 -6.05 9.83 24.66
CA ASP A 19 -5.35 9.29 25.82
C ASP A 19 -4.18 8.41 25.37
N TRP A 20 -3.10 9.03 24.89
CA TRP A 20 -1.68 8.63 25.08
C TRP A 20 -0.72 9.55 24.29
N ILE A 21 -0.60 10.82 24.69
CA ILE A 21 0.48 11.70 24.19
C ILE A 21 1.09 12.50 25.35
N PRO A 22 2.38 12.30 25.69
CA PRO A 22 3.09 13.24 26.55
C PRO A 22 3.21 14.58 25.84
N ARG A 23 2.77 15.66 26.50
CA ARG A 23 2.87 17.05 26.02
C ARG A 23 4.29 17.35 25.53
N ARG A 24 4.46 17.59 24.22
CA ARG A 24 5.64 18.25 23.64
C ARG A 24 5.27 19.66 23.21
N ASP A 25 6.10 20.61 23.61
CA ASP A 25 5.99 22.03 23.29
C ASP A 25 5.90 22.26 21.77
N LYS A 26 4.86 23.01 21.38
CA LYS A 26 4.62 23.43 20.01
C LYS A 26 5.50 24.63 19.68
N GLY A 27 6.67 24.39 19.11
CA GLY A 27 7.35 25.38 18.28
C GLY A 27 6.62 25.52 16.94
N LYS A 28 5.82 26.58 16.78
CA LYS A 28 5.18 26.94 15.51
C LYS A 28 6.25 27.28 14.46
N PHE A 29 6.32 26.50 13.39
CA PHE A 29 6.87 26.97 12.12
C PHE A 29 5.69 27.35 11.22
N SER A 30 5.47 28.65 11.06
CA SER A 30 4.59 29.22 10.04
C SER A 30 5.48 29.89 9.01
N LEU A 31 5.59 29.29 7.82
CA LEU A 31 6.03 29.97 6.61
C LEU A 31 4.80 30.65 6.03
N GLU A 32 4.67 31.96 6.22
CA GLU A 32 3.72 32.77 5.47
C GLU A 32 4.17 32.79 4.00
N VAL A 33 3.45 32.06 3.15
CA VAL A 33 3.52 32.20 1.70
C VAL A 33 2.29 32.99 1.28
N GLU A 34 2.49 34.19 0.73
CA GLU A 34 1.39 34.98 0.15
C GLU A 34 0.67 34.15 -0.93
N GLU A 35 -0.63 33.93 -0.74
CA GLU A 35 -1.49 33.22 -1.69
C GLU A 35 -1.52 33.93 -3.06
N GLY A 36 -1.23 33.18 -4.13
CA GLY A 36 -1.57 33.59 -5.50
C GLY A 36 -0.41 33.87 -6.47
N LYS A 37 0.83 33.47 -6.19
CA LYS A 37 1.93 33.51 -7.18
C LYS A 37 2.45 32.11 -7.50
N ASN A 38 2.58 31.81 -8.81
CA ASN A 38 3.31 30.65 -9.31
C ASN A 38 4.71 30.61 -8.70
N LEU A 39 5.12 29.45 -8.21
CA LEU A 39 6.46 29.21 -7.69
C LEU A 39 7.50 29.47 -8.80
N SER A 40 8.53 30.24 -8.50
CA SER A 40 9.69 30.37 -9.40
C SER A 40 10.52 29.08 -9.40
N LEU A 41 11.30 28.84 -10.45
CA LEU A 41 12.26 27.72 -10.55
C LEU A 41 13.18 27.62 -9.32
N GLU A 42 13.53 28.77 -8.74
CA GLU A 42 14.32 28.86 -7.51
C GLU A 42 13.53 28.39 -6.28
N GLN A 43 12.23 28.68 -6.22
CA GLN A 43 11.34 28.25 -5.13
C GLN A 43 11.00 26.76 -5.23
N SER A 44 10.81 26.20 -6.43
CA SER A 44 10.59 24.76 -6.59
C SER A 44 11.85 23.94 -6.34
N SER A 45 13.01 24.43 -6.78
CA SER A 45 14.30 23.87 -6.39
C SER A 45 14.46 23.94 -4.87
N LYS A 46 14.16 25.07 -4.24
CA LYS A 46 14.22 25.21 -2.78
C LYS A 46 13.22 24.28 -2.07
N LEU A 47 12.04 24.02 -2.62
CA LEU A 47 11.06 23.08 -2.07
C LEU A 47 11.56 21.63 -2.19
N PHE A 48 12.00 21.19 -3.36
CA PHE A 48 12.59 19.86 -3.59
C PHE A 48 13.86 19.64 -2.76
N LEU A 49 14.67 20.68 -2.59
CA LEU A 49 15.88 20.66 -1.77
C LEU A 49 15.56 20.73 -0.28
N THR A 50 14.48 21.43 0.12
CA THR A 50 13.94 21.39 1.48
C THR A 50 13.38 20.01 1.78
N MET A 51 12.71 19.36 0.82
CA MET A 51 12.26 17.96 0.92
C MET A 51 13.45 17.00 1.00
N LEU A 52 14.49 17.14 0.19
CA LEU A 52 15.73 16.39 0.33
C LEU A 52 16.36 16.59 1.71
N SER A 53 16.41 17.83 2.22
CA SER A 53 16.98 18.14 3.54
C SER A 53 16.08 17.68 4.69
N ALA A 54 14.76 17.75 4.54
CA ALA A 54 13.77 17.37 5.52
C ALA A 54 13.60 15.85 5.57
N ASP A 55 13.71 15.16 4.44
CA ASP A 55 13.76 13.70 4.36
C ASP A 55 15.13 13.17 4.77
N LEU A 56 16.25 13.83 4.46
CA LEU A 56 17.54 13.49 5.09
C LEU A 56 17.50 13.72 6.60
N MET A 57 16.93 14.83 7.08
CA MET A 57 16.77 15.12 8.51
C MET A 57 15.69 14.25 9.17
N TYR A 58 14.68 13.78 8.44
CA TYR A 58 13.64 12.87 8.90
C TYR A 58 14.15 11.43 8.90
N ILE A 59 14.97 11.04 7.93
CA ILE A 59 15.76 9.80 7.92
C ILE A 59 16.75 9.84 9.08
N ILE A 60 17.47 10.94 9.30
CA ILE A 60 18.37 11.12 10.46
C ILE A 60 17.58 11.09 11.78
N LYS A 61 16.42 11.76 11.88
CA LYS A 61 15.54 11.66 13.06
C LYS A 61 14.93 10.28 13.24
N LEU A 62 14.66 9.54 12.16
CA LEU A 62 14.26 8.14 12.21
C LEU A 62 15.41 7.33 12.80
N PHE A 63 16.64 7.50 12.32
CA PHE A 63 17.83 6.85 12.87
C PHE A 63 18.11 7.24 14.34
N GLU A 64 17.86 8.48 14.75
CA GLU A 64 17.95 8.93 16.15
C GLU A 64 16.80 8.44 17.04
N SER A 65 15.67 8.01 16.47
CA SER A 65 14.50 7.50 17.21
C SER A 65 14.45 5.97 17.31
N TYR A 66 15.41 5.27 16.69
CA TYR A 66 15.46 3.82 16.58
C TYR A 66 16.26 3.12 17.69
N GLU A 67 16.44 3.76 18.85
CA GLU A 67 17.05 3.14 20.04
C GLU A 67 16.08 2.19 20.81
N SER A 68 14.86 1.95 20.32
CA SER A 68 13.88 1.05 20.99
C SER A 68 13.48 -0.20 20.20
N VAL A 69 14.09 -0.49 19.04
CA VAL A 69 13.75 -1.71 18.28
C VAL A 69 14.12 -2.98 19.05
N ALA A 70 15.18 -2.96 19.85
CA ALA A 70 15.53 -4.07 20.74
C ALA A 70 14.46 -4.35 21.82
N GLU A 71 13.71 -3.33 22.24
CA GLU A 71 12.67 -3.43 23.28
C GLU A 71 11.28 -3.77 22.71
N MET A 72 11.04 -3.41 21.44
CA MET A 72 9.84 -3.81 20.69
C MET A 72 9.92 -5.27 20.19
N MET A 73 11.11 -5.74 19.82
CA MET A 73 11.34 -7.13 19.36
C MET A 73 11.25 -8.17 20.50
N SER A 74 11.34 -7.75 21.77
CA SER A 74 11.19 -8.64 22.93
C SER A 74 9.73 -9.03 23.25
N ARG A 75 8.74 -8.49 22.53
CA ARG A 75 7.30 -8.76 22.77
C ARG A 75 6.64 -9.70 21.76
N PHE A 76 7.40 -10.23 20.81
CA PHE A 76 6.90 -11.18 19.80
C PHE A 76 7.70 -12.49 19.85
N HIS A 77 7.58 -13.23 20.96
CA HIS A 77 7.91 -14.65 21.00
C HIS A 77 6.73 -15.41 21.61
N ASP A 78 5.85 -15.87 20.72
CA ASP A 78 5.23 -17.20 20.74
C ASP A 78 4.13 -17.25 19.66
N PHE A 79 4.56 -17.52 18.42
CA PHE A 79 3.66 -18.02 17.37
C PHE A 79 4.41 -19.09 16.57
N HIS A 80 4.29 -20.34 17.02
CA HIS A 80 4.47 -21.48 16.14
C HIS A 80 3.22 -21.60 15.25
N GLN A 81 3.27 -21.10 14.02
CA GLN A 81 2.35 -21.53 12.96
C GLN A 81 2.98 -22.67 12.15
N PRO A 82 2.19 -23.64 11.66
CA PRO A 82 2.71 -24.78 10.92
C PRO A 82 3.22 -24.37 9.54
N GLN A 83 4.37 -24.92 9.17
CA GLN A 83 5.02 -24.79 7.87
C GLN A 83 4.08 -25.22 6.72
N TYR A 84 3.58 -24.27 5.94
CA TYR A 84 2.97 -24.56 4.64
C TYR A 84 3.47 -23.53 3.62
N MET A 85 4.15 -24.06 2.60
CA MET A 85 4.91 -23.35 1.56
C MET A 85 4.17 -22.17 0.92
N GLU A 86 4.85 -21.04 0.93
CA GLU A 86 4.56 -19.77 0.25
C GLU A 86 4.59 -19.94 -1.28
N TYR A 87 3.51 -19.56 -1.97
CA TYR A 87 3.53 -19.26 -3.41
C TYR A 87 2.69 -18.00 -3.63
N LEU A 88 3.28 -16.89 -3.20
CA LEU A 88 3.03 -15.52 -3.66
C LEU A 88 3.79 -15.35 -5.00
N PRO A 89 3.61 -14.25 -5.77
CA PRO A 89 4.50 -13.96 -6.91
C PRO A 89 5.94 -14.27 -6.52
N SER A 90 6.66 -15.00 -7.38
CA SER A 90 7.96 -15.58 -7.04
C SER A 90 8.81 -14.57 -6.26
N ILE A 91 9.53 -15.03 -5.23
CA ILE A 91 10.37 -14.14 -4.41
C ILE A 91 11.27 -13.25 -5.30
N ASP A 92 11.69 -13.75 -6.45
CA ASP A 92 12.41 -13.01 -7.50
C ASP A 92 11.62 -11.81 -8.05
N SER A 93 10.33 -11.99 -8.37
CA SER A 93 9.44 -10.91 -8.82
C SER A 93 9.33 -9.83 -7.74
N ALA A 94 9.06 -10.22 -6.50
CA ALA A 94 8.97 -9.28 -5.38
C ALA A 94 10.28 -8.54 -5.14
N ILE A 95 11.42 -9.23 -5.21
CA ILE A 95 12.75 -8.61 -5.12
C ILE A 95 12.97 -7.61 -6.27
N SER A 96 12.62 -7.98 -7.49
CA SER A 96 12.82 -7.12 -8.68
C SER A 96 11.96 -5.85 -8.66
N GLU A 97 10.81 -5.90 -8.00
CA GLU A 97 9.93 -4.76 -7.81
C GLU A 97 10.37 -3.88 -6.62
N TYR A 98 10.80 -4.51 -5.54
CA TYR A 98 11.17 -3.87 -4.28
C TYR A 98 12.56 -3.22 -4.29
N ILE A 99 13.51 -3.84 -5.00
CA ILE A 99 14.90 -3.39 -5.09
C ILE A 99 15.17 -2.82 -6.49
N PRO A 100 15.68 -1.58 -6.60
CA PRO A 100 16.07 -1.02 -7.90
C PRO A 100 17.03 -1.95 -8.66
N LYS A 101 16.72 -2.21 -9.93
CA LYS A 101 17.51 -3.13 -10.80
C LYS A 101 19.01 -2.81 -10.83
N GLN A 102 19.40 -1.55 -10.66
CA GLN A 102 20.80 -1.11 -10.62
C GLN A 102 21.58 -1.75 -9.47
N LEU A 103 20.90 -2.06 -8.36
CA LEU A 103 21.47 -2.72 -7.20
C LEU A 103 21.50 -4.26 -7.34
N LEU A 104 20.78 -4.82 -8.34
CA LEU A 104 20.65 -6.26 -8.56
C LEU A 104 21.59 -6.83 -9.64
N LYS A 105 22.33 -5.97 -10.38
CA LYS A 105 23.04 -6.29 -11.64
C LYS A 105 23.99 -7.51 -11.65
N ASN A 106 24.39 -8.08 -10.49
CA ASN A 106 25.39 -9.15 -10.40
C ASN A 106 24.95 -10.41 -9.62
N ASN A 107 23.69 -10.53 -9.17
CA ASN A 107 23.36 -11.43 -8.05
C ASN A 107 22.42 -12.61 -8.35
N MET A 108 21.99 -12.78 -9.60
CA MET A 108 20.97 -13.77 -9.96
C MET A 108 21.57 -14.93 -10.77
N GLU A 109 22.42 -15.77 -10.15
CA GLU A 109 22.68 -17.10 -10.70
C GLU A 109 21.46 -18.01 -10.48
N PRO A 110 21.22 -19.03 -11.33
CA PRO A 110 20.07 -19.91 -11.20
C PRO A 110 20.11 -20.68 -9.87
N PHE A 111 19.06 -20.56 -9.06
CA PHE A 111 18.99 -21.16 -7.74
C PHE A 111 18.49 -22.62 -7.80
N GLU A 112 19.36 -23.59 -7.52
CA GLU A 112 18.92 -24.95 -7.18
C GLU A 112 18.46 -25.01 -5.72
N SER A 113 17.14 -25.13 -5.52
CA SER A 113 16.37 -25.36 -4.28
C SER A 113 17.05 -24.92 -2.96
N ARG A 114 16.77 -23.69 -2.53
CA ARG A 114 17.03 -23.20 -1.16
C ARG A 114 15.80 -22.46 -0.62
N THR A 115 15.76 -22.20 0.69
CA THR A 115 14.67 -21.44 1.33
C THR A 115 14.66 -19.97 0.83
N GLU A 116 13.56 -19.23 1.02
CA GLU A 116 13.51 -17.81 0.63
C GLU A 116 14.63 -16.99 1.31
N LEU A 117 14.88 -17.26 2.59
CA LEU A 117 15.94 -16.60 3.36
C LEU A 117 17.32 -16.88 2.76
N ASP A 118 17.59 -18.09 2.29
CA ASP A 118 18.86 -18.42 1.64
C ASP A 118 19.08 -17.65 0.33
N ILE A 119 18.00 -17.46 -0.45
CA ILE A 119 18.03 -16.67 -1.68
C ILE A 119 18.39 -15.22 -1.35
N ILE A 120 17.70 -14.65 -0.36
CA ILE A 120 17.93 -13.27 0.10
C ILE A 120 19.35 -13.10 0.64
N GLN A 121 19.81 -14.01 1.50
CA GLN A 121 21.16 -13.96 2.06
C GLN A 121 22.22 -14.04 0.95
N ASN A 122 22.00 -14.88 -0.07
CA ASN A 122 22.91 -14.95 -1.22
C ASN A 122 22.94 -13.63 -2.01
N ILE A 123 21.78 -13.01 -2.25
CA ILE A 123 21.68 -11.71 -2.92
C ILE A 123 22.43 -10.64 -2.12
N LEU A 124 22.28 -10.60 -0.80
CA LEU A 124 23.00 -9.66 0.06
C LEU A 124 24.52 -9.89 0.01
N ASN A 125 24.96 -11.14 0.11
CA ASN A 125 26.39 -11.51 0.08
C ASN A 125 27.07 -11.14 -1.25
N ASN A 126 26.37 -11.32 -2.37
CA ASN A 126 26.91 -11.02 -3.70
C ASN A 126 26.77 -9.54 -4.10
N SER A 127 26.03 -8.73 -3.32
CA SER A 127 25.78 -7.32 -3.63
C SER A 127 26.98 -6.39 -3.55
N ASP A 128 28.17 -6.88 -3.20
CA ASP A 128 29.34 -6.06 -2.92
C ASP A 128 29.00 -4.91 -1.96
N LYS A 129 28.29 -5.27 -0.88
CA LYS A 129 27.83 -4.35 0.18
C LYS A 129 26.79 -3.30 -0.25
N LYS A 130 26.33 -3.30 -1.50
CA LYS A 130 25.37 -2.30 -2.04
C LYS A 130 23.97 -2.42 -1.46
N LEU A 131 23.58 -3.60 -0.97
CA LEU A 131 22.24 -3.83 -0.42
C LEU A 131 22.16 -3.73 1.11
N ARG A 132 23.23 -3.30 1.79
CA ARG A 132 23.26 -3.20 3.27
C ARG A 132 22.19 -2.30 3.86
N MET A 133 21.77 -1.28 3.11
CA MET A 133 20.69 -0.38 3.54
C MET A 133 19.36 -1.11 3.78
N TYR A 134 19.18 -2.30 3.19
CA TYR A 134 17.99 -3.15 3.36
C TYR A 134 18.01 -3.98 4.64
N GLY A 135 19.08 -3.89 5.44
CA GLY A 135 19.21 -4.60 6.70
C GLY A 135 19.82 -5.99 6.57
N THR A 136 19.53 -6.85 7.54
CA THR A 136 19.89 -8.28 7.49
C THR A 136 19.00 -9.05 6.51
N ALA A 137 19.34 -10.32 6.24
CA ALA A 137 18.50 -11.15 5.37
C ALA A 137 17.10 -11.36 5.95
N GLU A 138 16.99 -11.49 7.27
CA GLU A 138 15.73 -11.64 8.01
C GLU A 138 14.90 -10.35 7.96
N GLU A 139 15.55 -9.18 8.10
CA GLU A 139 14.88 -7.89 7.97
C GLU A 139 14.33 -7.67 6.56
N LEU A 140 15.12 -8.00 5.53
CA LEU A 140 14.70 -7.91 4.14
C LEU A 140 13.60 -8.94 3.81
N GLU A 141 13.71 -10.18 4.29
CA GLU A 141 12.67 -11.20 4.15
C GLU A 141 11.35 -10.74 4.77
N SER A 142 11.39 -10.21 6.00
CA SER A 142 10.22 -9.68 6.71
C SER A 142 9.57 -8.52 5.95
N ASN A 143 10.38 -7.60 5.42
CA ASN A 143 9.90 -6.50 4.58
C ASN A 143 9.26 -7.01 3.29
N LEU A 144 9.90 -7.95 2.58
CA LEU A 144 9.37 -8.55 1.35
C LEU A 144 8.09 -9.34 1.61
N ARG A 145 8.01 -10.09 2.72
CA ARG A 145 6.79 -10.78 3.14
C ARG A 145 5.66 -9.78 3.42
N THR A 146 5.96 -8.68 4.11
CA THR A 146 4.99 -7.60 4.37
C THR A 146 4.52 -6.95 3.07
N TYR A 147 5.45 -6.61 2.18
CA TYR A 147 5.17 -6.04 0.86
C TYR A 147 4.23 -6.96 0.06
N ARG A 148 4.60 -8.23 -0.11
CA ARG A 148 3.80 -9.21 -0.87
C ARG A 148 2.44 -9.50 -0.23
N LYS A 149 2.37 -9.62 1.10
CA LYS A 149 1.13 -9.95 1.82
C LYS A 149 0.08 -8.85 1.67
N LEU A 150 0.52 -7.60 1.71
CA LEU A 150 -0.35 -6.43 1.69
C LEU A 150 -0.54 -5.87 0.28
N PHE A 151 0.26 -6.30 -0.68
CA PHE A 151 0.05 -6.00 -2.09
C PHE A 151 -1.34 -6.49 -2.51
N PRO A 152 -2.16 -5.65 -3.18
CA PRO A 152 -3.48 -6.04 -3.63
C PRO A 152 -3.42 -7.26 -4.55
N LYS A 153 -3.85 -8.40 -4.01
CA LYS A 153 -3.77 -9.74 -4.61
C LYS A 153 -4.40 -9.85 -6.02
N PRO A 154 -5.47 -9.13 -6.39
CA PRO A 154 -6.01 -9.19 -7.76
C PRO A 154 -5.09 -8.58 -8.83
N PHE A 155 -4.07 -7.81 -8.41
CA PHE A 155 -3.26 -6.95 -9.28
C PHE A 155 -1.75 -7.27 -9.23
N GLY A 156 -1.36 -8.32 -8.51
CA GLY A 156 0.02 -8.81 -8.51
C GLY A 156 0.42 -9.33 -9.89
N VAL A 157 1.55 -8.84 -10.41
CA VAL A 157 2.12 -9.31 -11.67
C VAL A 157 2.56 -10.77 -11.51
N GLY A 158 2.06 -11.65 -12.37
CA GLY A 158 2.59 -13.02 -12.51
C GLY A 158 1.90 -14.11 -11.70
N MET A 159 0.71 -13.86 -11.11
CA MET A 159 0.00 -14.91 -10.37
C MET A 159 -0.40 -16.08 -11.27
N GLU A 160 0.36 -17.17 -11.26
CA GLU A 160 -0.01 -18.44 -11.88
C GLU A 160 -1.20 -19.07 -11.15
N MET A 161 -1.97 -19.93 -11.84
CA MET A 161 -3.11 -20.64 -11.24
C MET A 161 -2.75 -21.49 -10.01
N VAL A 162 -1.46 -21.77 -9.79
CA VAL A 162 -0.93 -22.51 -8.63
C VAL A 162 -0.94 -21.65 -7.36
N GLU A 163 -0.79 -20.32 -7.48
CA GLU A 163 -0.74 -19.34 -6.38
C GLU A 163 -2.14 -19.04 -5.80
N ILE A 164 -3.18 -19.31 -6.58
CA ILE A 164 -4.58 -19.05 -6.22
C ILE A 164 -5.03 -19.93 -5.04
N GLY A 165 -4.43 -21.12 -4.84
CA GLY A 165 -4.87 -22.14 -3.88
C GLY A 165 -4.93 -21.72 -2.40
N HIS A 166 -4.31 -20.59 -2.03
CA HIS A 166 -4.22 -20.10 -0.65
C HIS A 166 -4.65 -18.63 -0.50
N MET A 167 -5.41 -18.08 -1.45
CA MET A 167 -5.82 -16.69 -1.39
C MET A 167 -6.85 -16.47 -0.27
N ILE A 168 -6.44 -15.97 0.89
CA ILE A 168 -7.35 -15.52 1.95
C ILE A 168 -7.79 -14.08 1.66
N PRO A 169 -9.10 -13.80 1.55
CA PRO A 169 -9.63 -12.44 1.40
C PRO A 169 -9.28 -11.56 2.60
N THR A 170 -8.89 -10.34 2.31
CA THR A 170 -8.62 -9.30 3.31
C THR A 170 -9.92 -8.93 4.02
N LYS A 171 -9.83 -8.84 5.35
CA LYS A 171 -10.94 -8.52 6.24
C LYS A 171 -10.86 -7.04 6.60
N PHE A 172 -11.93 -6.29 6.32
CA PHE A 172 -12.04 -4.87 6.66
C PHE A 172 -13.09 -4.67 7.74
N ARG A 173 -12.91 -3.66 8.59
CA ARG A 173 -13.93 -3.27 9.57
C ARG A 173 -14.42 -1.86 9.30
N ASN A 174 -15.74 -1.68 9.39
CA ASN A 174 -16.31 -0.33 9.39
C ASN A 174 -16.13 0.35 10.76
N LEU A 175 -16.52 1.62 10.84
CA LEU A 175 -16.51 2.39 12.08
C LEU A 175 -17.38 1.79 13.20
N LYS A 176 -18.34 0.93 12.86
CA LYS A 176 -19.20 0.19 13.81
C LYS A 176 -18.62 -1.17 14.21
N GLY A 177 -17.42 -1.52 13.70
CA GLY A 177 -16.77 -2.82 13.93
C GLY A 177 -17.30 -3.97 13.09
N GLU A 178 -18.25 -3.74 12.19
CA GLU A 178 -18.84 -4.74 11.29
C GLU A 178 -17.85 -5.12 10.19
N LEU A 179 -17.92 -6.38 9.75
CA LEU A 179 -16.95 -7.00 8.86
C LEU A 179 -17.34 -6.82 7.38
N PHE A 180 -16.35 -6.51 6.55
CA PHE A 180 -16.48 -6.34 5.10
C PHE A 180 -15.37 -7.08 4.38
N TYR A 181 -15.67 -7.47 3.14
CA TYR A 181 -14.74 -8.15 2.24
C TYR A 181 -14.73 -7.48 0.87
N CYS A 182 -13.56 -7.45 0.23
CA CYS A 182 -13.43 -7.05 -1.17
C CYS A 182 -14.08 -8.11 -2.08
N LYS A 183 -14.97 -7.70 -2.99
CA LYS A 183 -15.70 -8.63 -3.89
C LYS A 183 -14.76 -9.38 -4.82
N GLN A 184 -13.73 -8.69 -5.32
CA GLN A 184 -12.71 -9.26 -6.22
C GLN A 184 -11.93 -10.35 -5.50
N GLU A 185 -11.55 -10.09 -4.24
CA GLU A 185 -10.80 -11.06 -3.45
C GLU A 185 -11.66 -12.27 -3.06
N LEU A 186 -12.94 -12.06 -2.77
CA LEU A 186 -13.90 -13.16 -2.55
C LEU A 186 -14.05 -14.03 -3.79
N LEU A 187 -14.23 -13.43 -4.97
CA LEU A 187 -14.36 -14.19 -6.22
C LEU A 187 -13.13 -15.07 -6.48
N LEU A 188 -11.92 -14.50 -6.30
CA LEU A 188 -10.67 -15.25 -6.46
C LEU A 188 -10.54 -16.37 -5.40
N HIS A 189 -10.98 -16.13 -4.17
CA HIS A 189 -11.03 -17.17 -3.14
C HIS A 189 -12.01 -18.30 -3.48
N PHE A 190 -13.17 -18.00 -4.05
CA PHE A 190 -14.12 -19.03 -4.49
C PHE A 190 -13.60 -19.82 -5.71
N GLN A 191 -12.90 -19.14 -6.62
CA GLN A 191 -12.19 -19.79 -7.73
C GLN A 191 -11.12 -20.75 -7.19
N ALA A 192 -10.32 -20.32 -6.22
CA ALA A 192 -9.34 -21.15 -5.51
C ALA A 192 -9.96 -22.40 -4.89
N ALA A 193 -11.02 -22.21 -4.11
CA ALA A 193 -11.71 -23.29 -3.42
C ALA A 193 -12.26 -24.32 -4.41
N THR A 194 -12.80 -23.85 -5.54
CA THR A 194 -13.31 -24.72 -6.61
C THR A 194 -12.17 -25.52 -7.25
N TYR A 195 -11.06 -24.89 -7.62
CA TYR A 195 -9.94 -25.57 -8.24
C TYR A 195 -9.29 -26.59 -7.29
N THR A 196 -9.17 -26.24 -6.01
CA THR A 196 -8.72 -27.16 -4.97
C THR A 196 -9.63 -28.38 -4.87
N ALA A 197 -10.95 -28.21 -4.96
CA ALA A 197 -11.89 -29.33 -4.97
C ALA A 197 -11.63 -30.30 -6.14
N PHE A 198 -11.47 -29.78 -7.36
CA PHE A 198 -11.15 -30.59 -8.54
C PHE A 198 -9.80 -31.29 -8.42
N LYS A 199 -8.77 -30.59 -7.93
CA LYS A 199 -7.42 -31.14 -7.69
C LYS A 199 -7.45 -32.29 -6.69
N MET A 200 -8.14 -32.14 -5.56
CA MET A 200 -8.26 -33.18 -4.53
C MET A 200 -8.91 -34.46 -5.06
N LEU A 201 -9.79 -34.32 -6.05
CA LEU A 201 -10.46 -35.44 -6.69
C LEU A 201 -9.73 -35.96 -7.92
N LYS A 202 -8.53 -35.44 -8.20
CA LYS A 202 -7.71 -35.78 -9.38
C LYS A 202 -8.48 -35.63 -10.69
N LYS A 203 -9.39 -34.64 -10.74
CA LYS A 203 -10.19 -34.30 -11.93
C LYS A 203 -9.70 -32.98 -12.51
N PRO A 204 -9.68 -32.82 -13.85
CA PRO A 204 -9.47 -31.51 -14.44
C PRO A 204 -10.68 -30.61 -14.16
N VAL A 205 -10.45 -29.30 -13.99
CA VAL A 205 -11.52 -28.31 -13.94
C VAL A 205 -12.16 -28.20 -15.34
N PRO A 206 -13.49 -28.36 -15.47
CA PRO A 206 -14.21 -28.15 -16.72
C PRO A 206 -13.93 -26.77 -17.35
N ASN A 207 -13.79 -26.72 -18.68
CA ASN A 207 -13.47 -25.49 -19.40
C ASN A 207 -14.61 -24.46 -19.29
N GLU A 208 -15.85 -24.93 -19.18
CA GLU A 208 -17.04 -24.12 -19.01
C GLU A 208 -16.99 -23.34 -17.70
N ILE A 209 -16.63 -24.01 -16.59
CA ILE A 209 -16.47 -23.39 -15.27
C ILE A 209 -15.32 -22.37 -15.31
N ARG A 210 -14.17 -22.74 -15.89
CA ARG A 210 -13.03 -21.82 -16.04
C ARG A 210 -13.44 -20.55 -16.77
N LYS A 211 -14.08 -20.70 -17.95
CA LYS A 211 -14.54 -19.56 -18.75
C LYS A 211 -15.56 -18.71 -17.98
N TYR A 212 -16.47 -19.36 -17.25
CA TYR A 212 -17.49 -18.67 -16.47
C TYR A 212 -16.90 -17.82 -15.34
N MET A 213 -15.91 -18.35 -14.61
CA MET A 213 -15.20 -17.61 -13.55
C MET A 213 -14.38 -16.45 -14.12
N GLU A 214 -13.65 -16.66 -15.22
CA GLU A 214 -12.88 -15.59 -15.86
C GLU A 214 -13.78 -14.47 -16.39
N ASN A 215 -14.98 -14.80 -16.90
CA ASN A 215 -15.96 -13.80 -17.30
C ASN A 215 -16.41 -12.93 -16.11
N HIS A 216 -16.67 -13.54 -14.95
CA HIS A 216 -17.05 -12.79 -13.74
C HIS A 216 -15.89 -11.98 -13.16
N LYS A 217 -14.66 -12.51 -13.23
CA LYS A 217 -13.45 -11.77 -12.88
C LYS A 217 -13.30 -10.54 -13.76
N THR A 218 -13.54 -10.68 -15.06
CA THR A 218 -13.54 -9.58 -16.03
C THR A 218 -14.69 -8.60 -15.80
N ARG A 219 -15.83 -9.08 -15.29
CA ARG A 219 -16.99 -8.22 -14.98
C ARG A 219 -16.77 -7.37 -13.73
N LEU A 220 -16.06 -7.91 -12.73
CA LEU A 220 -15.57 -7.17 -11.57
C LEU A 220 -14.25 -6.43 -11.84
N PHE A 221 -13.69 -6.57 -13.05
CA PHE A 221 -12.51 -5.84 -13.47
C PHE A 221 -12.89 -4.37 -13.63
N ARG A 222 -12.11 -3.49 -13.01
CA ARG A 222 -12.34 -2.05 -12.91
C ARG A 222 -13.30 -1.54 -11.84
N CYS A 223 -13.72 -2.39 -10.92
CA CYS A 223 -14.34 -1.94 -9.69
C CYS A 223 -13.53 -2.51 -8.51
N TYR A 224 -13.29 -1.74 -7.46
CA TYR A 224 -12.75 -2.23 -6.19
C TYR A 224 -13.80 -1.97 -5.12
N GLU A 225 -14.65 -2.96 -4.90
CA GLU A 225 -15.89 -2.83 -4.17
C GLU A 225 -15.96 -3.82 -3.02
N PHE A 226 -16.83 -3.53 -2.06
CA PHE A 226 -16.94 -4.27 -0.83
C PHE A 226 -18.34 -4.81 -0.62
N VAL A 227 -18.42 -5.93 0.08
CA VAL A 227 -19.67 -6.52 0.56
C VAL A 227 -19.59 -6.71 2.06
N LYS A 228 -20.68 -6.39 2.75
CA LYS A 228 -20.83 -6.63 4.18
C LYS A 228 -20.92 -8.13 4.44
N TYR A 229 -20.25 -8.60 5.50
CA TYR A 229 -20.40 -9.97 5.95
C TYR A 229 -21.80 -10.21 6.48
N ASP A 230 -22.50 -11.17 5.88
CA ASP A 230 -23.76 -11.70 6.37
C ASP A 230 -23.58 -13.19 6.69
N ASN A 231 -23.78 -13.58 7.95
CA ASN A 231 -23.55 -14.95 8.39
C ASN A 231 -24.45 -15.98 7.68
N THR A 232 -25.65 -15.59 7.24
CA THR A 232 -26.56 -16.50 6.52
C THR A 232 -26.05 -16.74 5.10
N VAL A 233 -25.77 -15.66 4.38
CA VAL A 233 -25.22 -15.70 3.01
C VAL A 233 -23.88 -16.42 2.99
N PHE A 234 -22.95 -16.05 3.87
CA PHE A 234 -21.62 -16.66 3.88
C PHE A 234 -21.68 -18.13 4.26
N ARG A 235 -22.58 -18.56 5.17
CA ARG A 235 -22.77 -19.98 5.47
C ARG A 235 -23.23 -20.78 4.24
N GLU A 236 -24.11 -20.22 3.42
CA GLU A 236 -24.48 -20.82 2.13
C GLU A 236 -23.27 -20.91 1.19
N LEU A 237 -22.51 -19.83 1.06
CA LEU A 237 -21.28 -19.79 0.26
C LEU A 237 -20.27 -20.85 0.72
N LYS A 238 -20.09 -21.05 2.03
CA LYS A 238 -19.22 -22.10 2.60
C LYS A 238 -19.63 -23.49 2.18
N ASN A 239 -20.93 -23.77 2.21
CA ASN A 239 -21.45 -25.09 1.92
C ASN A 239 -21.20 -25.48 0.46
N ILE A 240 -21.19 -24.48 -0.43
CA ILE A 240 -20.90 -24.63 -1.85
C ILE A 240 -19.39 -24.68 -2.09
N PHE A 241 -18.63 -23.75 -1.50
CA PHE A 241 -17.18 -23.68 -1.60
C PHE A 241 -16.49 -24.35 -0.42
N ARG A 242 -16.65 -25.66 -0.23
CA ARG A 242 -16.17 -26.36 0.99
C ARG A 242 -14.69 -26.18 1.35
N TYR A 243 -13.84 -25.84 0.38
CA TYR A 243 -12.43 -25.56 0.59
C TYR A 243 -12.13 -24.09 0.97
N SER A 244 -13.17 -23.27 1.19
CA SER A 244 -13.09 -21.86 1.62
C SER A 244 -13.04 -21.71 3.15
N ASN A 245 -12.22 -22.52 3.82
CA ASN A 245 -12.23 -22.62 5.29
C ASN A 245 -11.84 -21.31 5.99
N ASP A 246 -11.05 -20.46 5.33
CA ASP A 246 -10.52 -19.20 5.88
C ASP A 246 -11.58 -18.10 6.06
N LEU A 247 -12.73 -18.22 5.37
CA LEU A 247 -13.88 -17.34 5.58
C LEU A 247 -14.54 -17.53 6.96
N PHE A 248 -14.18 -18.58 7.70
CA PHE A 248 -14.80 -18.98 8.96
C PHE A 248 -13.80 -19.21 10.10
N SER A 249 -12.57 -18.66 10.01
CA SER A 249 -11.59 -18.84 11.09
C SER A 249 -12.19 -18.38 12.43
N LEU A 250 -12.09 -19.28 13.42
CA LEU A 250 -12.70 -19.21 14.77
C LEU A 250 -12.22 -18.03 15.64
N GLU A 251 -11.23 -17.25 15.18
CA GLU A 251 -10.64 -16.10 15.89
C GLU A 251 -11.62 -14.94 16.17
N PHE A 252 -12.89 -15.07 15.80
CA PHE A 252 -13.92 -14.02 15.96
C PHE A 252 -15.13 -14.45 16.79
N LEU A 253 -15.13 -15.63 17.40
CA LEU A 253 -16.21 -16.06 18.31
C LEU A 253 -15.97 -15.70 19.78
N ASP A 254 -14.86 -15.02 20.11
CA ASP A 254 -14.61 -14.48 21.46
C ASP A 254 -15.40 -13.18 21.77
N SER A 255 -16.55 -12.98 21.12
CA SER A 255 -17.58 -12.08 21.63
C SER A 255 -18.47 -12.89 22.58
N PRO A 256 -18.61 -12.50 23.86
CA PRO A 256 -19.28 -13.31 24.89
C PRO A 256 -20.78 -13.56 24.66
N ASN A 257 -21.35 -13.03 23.57
CA ASN A 257 -22.79 -13.06 23.29
C ASN A 257 -23.20 -13.94 22.10
N VAL A 258 -22.30 -14.72 21.49
CA VAL A 258 -22.67 -15.65 20.40
C VAL A 258 -22.56 -17.10 20.86
N GLN A 259 -23.68 -17.68 21.31
CA GLN A 259 -23.77 -19.13 21.46
C GLN A 259 -23.83 -19.77 20.07
N VAL A 260 -22.70 -20.30 19.61
CA VAL A 260 -22.67 -21.16 18.42
C VAL A 260 -22.99 -22.58 18.84
N THR A 261 -24.16 -23.07 18.42
CA THR A 261 -24.46 -24.49 18.47
C THR A 261 -23.57 -25.22 17.47
N TYR A 262 -22.60 -25.98 17.98
CA TYR A 262 -21.79 -26.88 17.18
C TYR A 262 -22.68 -28.02 16.66
N GLY A 263 -23.14 -27.91 15.42
CA GLY A 263 -23.57 -29.07 14.66
C GLY A 263 -22.34 -29.93 14.39
N THR A 264 -22.39 -31.20 14.78
CA THR A 264 -21.43 -32.22 14.36
C THR A 264 -21.23 -32.14 12.83
N PRO A 265 -20.00 -32.27 12.31
CA PRO A 265 -19.78 -32.26 10.88
C PRO A 265 -20.45 -33.51 10.30
N TYR A 266 -21.66 -33.34 9.77
CA TYR A 266 -22.29 -34.36 8.98
C TYR A 266 -21.38 -34.63 7.79
N ILE A 267 -20.81 -35.84 7.75
CA ILE A 267 -20.23 -36.41 6.55
C ILE A 267 -21.40 -36.70 5.61
N CYS A 268 -21.93 -35.65 5.00
CA CYS A 268 -22.85 -35.75 3.89
C CYS A 268 -22.01 -36.13 2.66
N HIS A 269 -22.49 -37.12 1.90
CA HIS A 269 -22.04 -37.52 0.56
C HIS A 269 -21.35 -36.38 -0.20
N LEU A 270 -20.24 -36.66 -0.89
CA LEU A 270 -19.59 -35.70 -1.79
C LEU A 270 -20.67 -35.01 -2.63
N PRO A 271 -20.95 -33.70 -2.44
CA PRO A 271 -21.90 -33.02 -3.29
C PRO A 271 -21.26 -32.85 -4.66
N ASP A 272 -22.13 -32.70 -5.65
CA ASP A 272 -21.74 -32.24 -6.97
C ASP A 272 -20.91 -30.95 -6.85
N PHE A 273 -19.84 -30.86 -7.66
CA PHE A 273 -19.03 -29.65 -7.74
C PHE A 273 -19.91 -28.46 -8.10
N PRO A 274 -19.59 -27.23 -7.66
CA PRO A 274 -20.29 -26.08 -8.18
C PRO A 274 -20.07 -26.02 -9.69
N ASP A 275 -21.14 -26.31 -10.43
CA ASP A 275 -21.21 -26.18 -11.87
C ASP A 275 -21.69 -24.78 -12.25
N VAL A 276 -21.78 -24.51 -13.56
CA VAL A 276 -22.21 -23.21 -14.05
C VAL A 276 -23.61 -22.84 -13.55
N GLU A 277 -24.54 -23.79 -13.49
CA GLU A 277 -25.90 -23.56 -13.00
C GLU A 277 -25.92 -23.20 -11.50
N THR A 278 -25.09 -23.87 -10.71
CA THR A 278 -24.91 -23.56 -9.29
C THR A 278 -24.38 -22.14 -9.09
N PHE A 279 -23.39 -21.72 -9.89
CA PHE A 279 -22.86 -20.35 -9.86
C PHE A 279 -23.90 -19.33 -10.29
N GLU A 280 -24.64 -19.57 -11.38
CA GLU A 280 -25.70 -18.67 -11.84
C GLU A 280 -26.78 -18.46 -10.79
N LYS A 281 -27.20 -19.54 -10.13
CA LYS A 281 -28.16 -19.49 -9.02
C LYS A 281 -27.62 -18.67 -7.85
N LEU A 282 -26.35 -18.83 -7.49
CA LEU A 282 -25.72 -18.04 -6.43
C LEU A 282 -25.70 -16.56 -6.74
N ILE A 283 -25.28 -16.19 -7.95
CA ILE A 283 -25.21 -14.78 -8.38
C ILE A 283 -26.61 -14.16 -8.40
N LYS A 284 -27.61 -14.90 -8.85
CA LYS A 284 -29.01 -14.47 -8.83
C LYS A 284 -29.53 -14.26 -7.41
N ASN A 285 -29.17 -15.13 -6.48
CA ASN A 285 -29.62 -15.05 -5.08
C ASN A 285 -28.87 -13.97 -4.29
N HIS A 286 -27.60 -13.75 -4.60
CA HIS A 286 -26.69 -12.86 -3.84
C HIS A 286 -25.95 -11.88 -4.76
N PRO A 287 -26.66 -11.06 -5.56
CA PRO A 287 -26.02 -10.20 -6.57
C PRO A 287 -25.01 -9.22 -5.95
N ALA A 288 -25.27 -8.73 -4.73
CA ALA A 288 -24.36 -7.84 -4.00
C ALA A 288 -22.98 -8.44 -3.71
N VAL A 289 -22.83 -9.77 -3.68
CA VAL A 289 -21.54 -10.44 -3.45
C VAL A 289 -20.72 -10.53 -4.73
N PHE A 290 -21.38 -10.72 -5.88
CA PHE A 290 -20.74 -11.14 -7.12
C PHE A 290 -20.78 -10.13 -8.26
N LEU A 291 -21.69 -9.16 -8.21
CA LEU A 291 -21.87 -8.15 -9.25
C LEU A 291 -21.33 -6.78 -8.82
N PRO A 292 -20.86 -5.96 -9.77
CA PRO A 292 -20.58 -4.56 -9.53
C PRO A 292 -21.80 -3.84 -8.94
N ASN A 293 -21.58 -2.86 -8.07
CA ASN A 293 -22.65 -2.13 -7.39
C ASN A 293 -23.56 -1.38 -8.38
N CYS A 294 -23.04 -0.95 -9.54
CA CYS A 294 -23.84 -0.33 -10.60
C CYS A 294 -24.83 -1.29 -11.27
N GLU A 295 -24.68 -2.60 -11.07
CA GLU A 295 -25.57 -3.65 -11.60
C GLU A 295 -26.50 -4.22 -10.50
N VAL A 296 -26.41 -3.72 -9.27
CA VAL A 296 -27.22 -4.18 -8.12
C VAL A 296 -28.32 -3.16 -7.85
N GLU A 297 -29.57 -3.62 -7.87
CA GLU A 297 -30.74 -2.76 -7.60
C GLU A 297 -31.22 -2.85 -6.15
N GLY A 298 -31.76 -1.74 -5.65
CA GLY A 298 -32.51 -1.67 -4.40
C GLY A 298 -31.67 -1.80 -3.12
N VAL A 299 -32.27 -2.41 -2.08
CA VAL A 299 -31.75 -2.47 -0.69
C VAL A 299 -30.47 -3.31 -0.56
N MET A 300 -30.06 -4.00 -1.62
CA MET A 300 -28.88 -4.86 -1.63
C MET A 300 -27.58 -4.10 -1.91
N LEU A 301 -27.68 -2.83 -2.32
CA LEU A 301 -26.53 -1.98 -2.60
C LEU A 301 -25.74 -1.67 -1.33
N THR A 302 -24.42 -1.88 -1.37
CA THR A 302 -23.52 -1.48 -0.28
C THR A 302 -22.54 -0.42 -0.78
N ALA A 303 -22.82 0.86 -0.48
CA ALA A 303 -21.89 1.95 -0.76
C ALA A 303 -20.82 2.00 0.33
N VAL A 304 -19.56 1.82 -0.05
CA VAL A 304 -18.43 1.76 0.89
C VAL A 304 -17.35 2.76 0.50
N VAL A 305 -16.84 3.49 1.49
CA VAL A 305 -15.71 4.42 1.33
C VAL A 305 -14.61 4.02 2.31
N ARG A 306 -13.36 3.93 1.83
CA ARG A 306 -12.20 3.66 2.68
C ARG A 306 -11.73 4.93 3.37
N ILE A 307 -11.48 4.81 4.66
CA ILE A 307 -10.75 5.77 5.48
C ILE A 307 -9.30 5.30 5.51
N PHE A 308 -8.44 6.05 4.84
CA PHE A 308 -7.01 5.86 4.88
C PHE A 308 -6.45 6.50 6.15
N GLU A 309 -5.62 5.72 6.87
CA GLU A 309 -4.99 6.16 8.12
C GLU A 309 -3.48 6.19 7.95
N ASP A 310 -2.89 7.37 8.14
CA ASP A 310 -1.45 7.59 7.99
C ASP A 310 -0.93 8.62 8.99
N SER A 311 0.05 8.24 9.82
CA SER A 311 0.69 9.12 10.81
C SER A 311 -0.29 9.98 11.64
N GLY A 312 -1.42 9.39 12.05
CA GLY A 312 -2.47 10.05 12.82
C GLY A 312 -3.47 10.88 11.99
N GLN A 313 -3.26 11.01 10.69
CA GLN A 313 -4.18 11.64 9.76
C GLN A 313 -5.17 10.62 9.22
N LYS A 314 -6.42 11.06 9.00
CA LYS A 314 -7.50 10.24 8.44
C LYS A 314 -8.12 10.97 7.26
N PHE A 315 -8.22 10.31 6.12
CA PHE A 315 -8.71 10.90 4.87
C PHE A 315 -9.35 9.85 3.97
N VAL A 316 -10.12 10.29 2.98
CA VAL A 316 -10.78 9.41 2.00
C VAL A 316 -10.40 9.85 0.58
N MET A 317 -10.36 8.92 -0.37
CA MET A 317 -10.25 9.28 -1.79
C MET A 317 -11.53 9.99 -2.25
N GLU A 318 -11.40 11.12 -2.95
CA GLU A 318 -12.56 11.85 -3.50
C GLU A 318 -13.36 10.97 -4.47
N SER A 319 -12.68 10.17 -5.29
CA SER A 319 -13.30 9.24 -6.24
C SER A 319 -14.20 8.22 -5.56
N GLU A 320 -13.80 7.66 -4.42
CA GLU A 320 -14.66 6.73 -3.66
C GLU A 320 -15.88 7.41 -3.08
N LEU A 321 -15.68 8.58 -2.47
CA LEU A 321 -16.75 9.34 -1.87
C LEU A 321 -17.77 9.79 -2.91
N PHE A 322 -17.32 10.38 -4.02
CA PHE A 322 -18.21 10.93 -5.03
C PHE A 322 -18.92 9.82 -5.82
N ASN A 323 -18.23 8.71 -6.13
CA ASN A 323 -18.89 7.55 -6.74
C ASN A 323 -19.98 6.99 -5.82
N SER A 324 -19.72 6.87 -4.52
CA SER A 324 -20.71 6.40 -3.55
C SER A 324 -21.91 7.36 -3.44
N LEU A 325 -21.67 8.67 -3.40
CA LEU A 325 -22.73 9.67 -3.34
C LEU A 325 -23.57 9.71 -4.61
N ASN A 326 -22.94 9.67 -5.78
CA ASN A 326 -23.63 9.67 -7.08
C ASN A 326 -24.48 8.40 -7.25
N LEU A 327 -24.02 7.28 -6.69
CA LEU A 327 -24.74 6.01 -6.71
C LEU A 327 -25.95 6.01 -5.77
N LEU A 328 -25.83 6.61 -4.57
CA LEU A 328 -26.92 6.70 -3.60
C LEU A 328 -27.96 7.77 -3.95
N TYR A 329 -27.57 8.82 -4.68
CA TYR A 329 -28.42 9.95 -5.03
C TYR A 329 -28.40 10.23 -6.54
N PRO A 330 -28.87 9.29 -7.39
CA PRO A 330 -28.80 9.40 -8.85
C PRO A 330 -29.63 10.58 -9.40
N ASP A 331 -30.65 11.04 -8.67
CA ASP A 331 -31.49 12.18 -9.06
C ASP A 331 -30.82 13.54 -8.80
N LYS A 332 -29.71 13.59 -8.06
CA LYS A 332 -28.95 14.82 -7.80
C LYS A 332 -27.92 15.04 -8.90
N ARG A 333 -27.52 16.30 -9.10
CA ARG A 333 -26.41 16.61 -10.01
C ARG A 333 -25.16 15.83 -9.55
N PRO A 334 -24.54 15.01 -10.42
CA PRO A 334 -23.36 14.25 -10.06
C PRO A 334 -22.22 15.16 -9.61
N LEU A 335 -21.52 14.73 -8.55
CA LEU A 335 -20.26 15.33 -8.16
C LEU A 335 -19.20 14.91 -9.19
N GLU A 336 -18.58 15.90 -9.82
CA GLU A 336 -17.54 15.70 -10.83
C GLU A 336 -16.17 15.61 -10.17
N LEU A 337 -15.41 14.58 -10.55
CA LEU A 337 -14.03 14.44 -10.12
C LEU A 337 -13.12 15.37 -10.92
N LYS A 338 -12.29 16.14 -10.21
CA LYS A 338 -11.20 16.90 -10.82
C LYS A 338 -9.94 16.06 -10.80
N GLU A 339 -9.87 15.06 -11.68
CA GLU A 339 -8.68 14.22 -11.79
C GLU A 339 -7.59 14.92 -12.58
N PHE A 340 -6.39 14.97 -12.01
CA PHE A 340 -5.21 15.53 -12.65
C PHE A 340 -4.27 14.40 -13.04
N HIS A 341 -4.38 13.90 -14.27
CA HIS A 341 -3.38 13.02 -14.89
C HIS A 341 -2.88 11.89 -13.96
N GLY A 342 -3.79 11.12 -13.38
CA GLY A 342 -3.48 10.00 -12.47
C GLY A 342 -3.15 10.39 -11.02
N ILE A 343 -3.29 11.66 -10.65
CA ILE A 343 -3.34 12.09 -9.25
C ILE A 343 -4.75 11.93 -8.71
N LEU A 344 -4.87 11.14 -7.64
CA LEU A 344 -6.13 10.87 -6.94
C LEU A 344 -6.17 11.75 -5.68
N ARG A 345 -7.06 12.75 -5.71
CA ARG A 345 -7.26 13.68 -4.61
C ARG A 345 -7.92 13.02 -3.41
N THR A 346 -7.67 13.59 -2.24
CA THR A 346 -8.29 13.14 -0.99
C THR A 346 -9.00 14.28 -0.28
N ARG A 347 -9.87 13.90 0.66
CA ARG A 347 -10.52 14.82 1.60
C ARG A 347 -10.23 14.36 3.01
N SER A 348 -9.91 15.31 3.89
CA SER A 348 -9.76 14.98 5.31
C SER A 348 -11.07 14.41 5.86
N LEU A 349 -10.99 13.42 6.75
CA LEU A 349 -12.18 12.79 7.31
C LEU A 349 -13.09 13.82 8.00
N LYS A 350 -12.49 14.79 8.70
CA LYS A 350 -13.18 15.92 9.33
C LYS A 350 -14.02 16.71 8.32
N GLU A 351 -13.45 17.02 7.16
CA GLU A 351 -14.15 17.73 6.10
C GLU A 351 -15.33 16.90 5.56
N VAL A 352 -15.15 15.58 5.39
CA VAL A 352 -16.22 14.69 4.94
C VAL A 352 -17.43 14.76 5.88
N PHE A 353 -17.22 14.59 7.18
CA PHE A 353 -18.31 14.59 8.18
C PHE A 353 -18.93 15.96 8.45
N THR A 354 -18.27 17.05 8.04
CA THR A 354 -18.79 18.41 8.21
C THR A 354 -19.53 18.88 6.95
N THR A 355 -18.92 18.73 5.78
CA THR A 355 -19.47 19.20 4.49
C THR A 355 -20.56 18.27 3.94
N TYR A 356 -20.42 16.95 4.10
CA TYR A 356 -21.30 15.96 3.46
C TYR A 356 -22.22 15.24 4.45
N ARG A 357 -22.33 15.73 5.70
CA ARG A 357 -23.07 15.10 6.81
C ARG A 357 -24.43 14.52 6.41
N ASP A 358 -25.21 15.28 5.66
CA ASP A 358 -26.59 14.92 5.31
C ASP A 358 -26.68 13.89 4.17
N PHE A 359 -25.56 13.59 3.52
CA PHE A 359 -25.49 12.72 2.34
C PHE A 359 -24.70 11.43 2.61
N ILE A 360 -23.93 11.34 3.69
CA ILE A 360 -23.09 10.17 3.99
C ILE A 360 -23.78 9.11 4.84
N GLN A 361 -25.06 9.29 5.19
CA GLN A 361 -25.80 8.39 6.09
C GLN A 361 -25.99 6.98 5.52
N GLY A 362 -26.00 6.84 4.19
CA GLY A 362 -26.08 5.56 3.48
C GLY A 362 -24.72 4.96 3.12
N ILE A 363 -23.60 5.57 3.56
CA ILE A 363 -22.24 5.10 3.24
C ILE A 363 -21.66 4.37 4.45
N GLU A 364 -21.11 3.19 4.20
CA GLU A 364 -20.32 2.46 5.18
C GLU A 364 -18.84 2.85 5.04
N PHE A 365 -18.25 3.35 6.13
CA PHE A 365 -16.85 3.76 6.14
C PHE A 365 -15.97 2.68 6.75
N ILE A 366 -15.04 2.12 5.95
CA ILE A 366 -14.11 1.07 6.40
C ILE A 366 -12.70 1.60 6.63
N ARG A 367 -12.02 1.11 7.66
CA ARG A 367 -10.65 1.53 7.98
C ARG A 367 -9.64 0.80 7.11
N CYS A 368 -8.72 1.54 6.51
CA CYS A 368 -7.67 1.03 5.63
C CYS A 368 -6.33 1.70 6.03
N PRO A 369 -5.60 1.13 7.00
CA PRO A 369 -4.28 1.64 7.37
C PRO A 369 -3.32 1.62 6.18
N ILE A 370 -2.55 2.69 6.00
CA ILE A 370 -1.49 2.72 4.99
C ILE A 370 -0.25 2.05 5.57
N HIS A 371 0.21 1.01 4.88
CA HIS A 371 1.38 0.24 5.27
C HIS A 371 2.59 0.65 4.44
N ARG A 372 3.74 0.69 5.10
CA ARG A 372 5.05 0.91 4.48
C ARG A 372 6.01 -0.15 4.96
N THR A 373 6.95 -0.50 4.10
CA THR A 373 8.17 -1.19 4.53
C THR A 373 9.29 -0.17 4.61
N ASN A 374 10.47 -0.59 5.04
CA ASN A 374 11.61 0.32 5.22
C ASN A 374 11.99 1.07 3.92
N HIS A 375 11.82 0.44 2.75
CA HIS A 375 12.34 0.97 1.48
C HIS A 375 11.30 1.21 0.40
N ALA A 376 10.07 0.69 0.55
CA ALA A 376 9.01 0.87 -0.42
C ALA A 376 7.65 1.11 0.27
N ALA A 377 6.81 1.92 -0.36
CA ALA A 377 5.40 1.96 -0.05
C ALA A 377 4.73 0.69 -0.55
N VAL A 378 3.79 0.16 0.24
CA VAL A 378 2.93 -0.92 -0.22
C VAL A 378 1.83 -0.29 -1.09
N PRO A 379 1.70 -0.65 -2.38
CA PRO A 379 0.63 -0.12 -3.20
C PRO A 379 -0.75 -0.49 -2.65
N ILE A 380 -1.71 0.39 -2.85
CA ILE A 380 -3.11 0.16 -2.49
C ILE A 380 -3.98 0.19 -3.75
N ALA A 381 -5.07 -0.56 -3.74
CA ALA A 381 -5.99 -0.57 -4.88
C ALA A 381 -6.67 0.79 -5.03
N THR A 382 -6.91 1.25 -6.25
CA THR A 382 -7.80 2.39 -6.55
C THR A 382 -9.26 1.91 -6.61
N PRO A 383 -10.27 2.79 -6.51
CA PRO A 383 -11.67 2.41 -6.74
C PRO A 383 -11.94 1.76 -8.10
N THR A 384 -11.09 2.02 -9.10
CA THR A 384 -11.16 1.40 -10.43
C THR A 384 -10.32 0.13 -10.54
N GLY A 385 -9.89 -0.46 -9.42
CA GLY A 385 -9.05 -1.66 -9.43
C GLY A 385 -7.66 -1.45 -10.06
N GLY A 386 -7.19 -0.21 -10.18
CA GLY A 386 -5.78 0.07 -10.43
C GLY A 386 -4.97 -0.02 -9.13
N LEU A 387 -3.71 0.39 -9.16
CA LEU A 387 -2.87 0.55 -7.99
C LEU A 387 -2.44 2.01 -7.83
N CYS A 388 -2.22 2.45 -6.60
CA CYS A 388 -1.66 3.76 -6.31
C CYS A 388 -0.82 3.73 -5.03
N ILE A 389 0.03 4.74 -4.87
CA ILE A 389 0.78 5.03 -3.64
C ILE A 389 0.60 6.51 -3.29
N LEU A 390 0.95 6.92 -2.07
CA LEU A 390 0.94 8.34 -1.72
C LEU A 390 1.97 9.09 -2.58
N VAL A 391 1.63 10.32 -2.96
CA VAL A 391 2.55 11.21 -3.68
C VAL A 391 3.83 11.45 -2.86
N ALA A 392 3.70 11.57 -1.53
CA ALA A 392 4.85 11.69 -0.63
C ALA A 392 5.78 10.47 -0.72
N ASP A 393 5.23 9.25 -0.72
CA ASP A 393 6.02 8.02 -0.83
C ASP A 393 6.71 7.92 -2.19
N PHE A 394 6.01 8.29 -3.28
CA PHE A 394 6.60 8.37 -4.62
C PHE A 394 7.82 9.31 -4.68
N LEU A 395 7.72 10.47 -4.04
CA LEU A 395 8.81 11.45 -3.98
C LEU A 395 10.00 10.90 -3.18
N ILE A 396 9.74 10.33 -2.00
CA ILE A 396 10.75 9.72 -1.14
C ILE A 396 11.48 8.58 -1.88
N GLU A 397 10.74 7.70 -2.54
CA GLU A 397 11.32 6.60 -3.32
C GLU A 397 12.14 7.08 -4.52
N THR A 398 11.68 8.14 -5.19
CA THR A 398 12.43 8.78 -6.28
C THR A 398 13.77 9.30 -5.77
N VAL A 399 13.77 10.02 -4.65
CA VAL A 399 14.99 10.51 -3.99
C VAL A 399 15.90 9.35 -3.60
N ARG A 400 15.38 8.31 -2.96
CA ARG A 400 16.14 7.10 -2.60
C ARG A 400 16.77 6.45 -3.83
N ARG A 401 16.05 6.38 -4.96
CA ARG A 401 16.58 5.83 -6.21
C ARG A 401 17.74 6.67 -6.75
N LEU A 402 17.64 8.00 -6.71
CA LEU A 402 18.72 8.90 -7.13
C LEU A 402 19.96 8.78 -6.22
N ILE A 403 19.76 8.67 -4.90
CA ILE A 403 20.83 8.57 -3.91
C ILE A 403 21.50 7.19 -3.97
N TYR A 404 20.76 6.11 -3.74
CA TYR A 404 21.33 4.79 -3.52
C TYR A 404 21.41 3.96 -4.79
N GLY A 405 20.35 3.97 -5.60
CA GLY A 405 20.29 3.18 -6.83
C GLY A 405 21.24 3.71 -7.91
N LEU A 406 21.24 5.02 -8.10
CA LEU A 406 21.95 5.68 -9.18
C LEU A 406 23.19 6.47 -8.73
N ASN A 407 23.33 6.80 -7.44
CA ASN A 407 24.43 7.59 -6.89
C ASN A 407 24.63 8.93 -7.63
N ILE A 408 23.54 9.56 -8.05
CA ILE A 408 23.57 10.76 -8.91
C ILE A 408 24.32 11.91 -8.24
N PHE A 409 24.12 12.10 -6.94
CA PHE A 409 24.74 13.20 -6.21
C PHE A 409 26.26 13.08 -6.06
N GLN A 410 26.82 11.86 -6.10
CA GLN A 410 28.27 11.64 -6.14
C GLN A 410 28.84 11.88 -7.54
N LYS A 411 28.02 11.74 -8.59
CA LYS A 411 28.45 11.81 -10.00
C LYS A 411 28.24 13.19 -10.63
N LEU A 412 27.26 13.94 -10.15
CA LEU A 412 26.97 15.28 -10.63
C LEU A 412 28.06 16.25 -10.22
N LYS A 413 28.45 17.09 -11.17
CA LYS A 413 29.39 18.19 -11.00
C LYS A 413 28.66 19.51 -11.26
N LYS A 414 29.23 20.62 -10.81
CA LYS A 414 28.64 21.95 -11.01
C LYS A 414 28.25 22.26 -12.46
N ASN A 415 29.07 21.83 -13.44
CA ASN A 415 28.80 22.05 -14.86
C ASN A 415 27.72 21.12 -15.46
N THR A 416 27.36 20.02 -14.78
CA THR A 416 26.29 19.10 -15.21
C THR A 416 25.00 19.23 -14.39
N TRP A 417 24.94 20.20 -13.46
CA TRP A 417 23.77 20.42 -12.60
C TRP A 417 22.48 20.75 -13.36
N HIS A 418 22.58 21.40 -14.52
CA HIS A 418 21.44 21.68 -15.41
C HIS A 418 20.65 20.41 -15.81
N LEU A 419 21.26 19.22 -15.72
CA LEU A 419 20.57 17.94 -15.90
C LEU A 419 19.63 17.63 -14.74
N MET A 420 20.03 17.95 -13.50
CA MET A 420 19.16 17.82 -12.34
C MET A 420 18.00 18.82 -12.42
N GLU A 421 18.23 20.07 -12.83
CA GLU A 421 17.17 21.05 -13.05
C GLU A 421 16.14 20.52 -14.07
N LYS A 422 16.63 20.02 -15.21
CA LYS A 422 15.77 19.41 -16.23
C LYS A 422 15.05 18.16 -15.73
N PHE A 423 15.65 17.39 -14.83
CA PHE A 423 15.00 16.23 -14.21
C PHE A 423 13.88 16.69 -13.27
N VAL A 424 14.10 17.72 -12.46
CA VAL A 424 13.07 18.32 -11.60
C VAL A 424 11.92 18.87 -12.45
N ASP A 425 12.19 19.52 -13.58
CA ASP A 425 11.15 19.95 -14.54
C ASP A 425 10.30 18.77 -15.05
N THR A 426 10.86 17.56 -15.15
CA THR A 426 10.08 16.38 -15.53
C THR A 426 9.21 15.86 -14.39
N LEU A 427 9.68 15.97 -13.15
CA LEU A 427 8.93 15.59 -11.96
C LEU A 427 7.76 16.55 -11.70
N GLU A 428 7.98 17.87 -11.89
CA GLU A 428 6.95 18.91 -11.76
C GLU A 428 5.84 18.79 -12.82
N LYS A 429 6.12 18.17 -13.96
CA LYS A 429 5.08 17.88 -14.96
C LYS A 429 4.15 16.74 -14.55
N ILE A 430 4.58 15.91 -13.60
CA ILE A 430 3.80 14.78 -13.09
C ILE A 430 3.00 15.19 -11.87
N ILE A 431 3.63 15.94 -10.97
CA ILE A 431 2.99 16.41 -9.74
C ILE A 431 2.56 17.86 -9.93
N PRO A 432 1.26 18.16 -10.01
CA PRO A 432 0.78 19.53 -10.16
C PRO A 432 1.30 20.43 -9.04
N THR A 433 1.78 21.62 -9.39
CA THR A 433 2.25 22.62 -8.42
C THR A 433 1.13 23.14 -7.51
N GLU A 434 -0.12 23.05 -7.96
CA GLU A 434 -1.33 23.44 -7.23
C GLU A 434 -1.90 22.32 -6.35
N LEU A 435 -1.17 21.21 -6.18
CA LEU A 435 -1.64 20.09 -5.38
C LEU A 435 -1.73 20.47 -3.90
N ASP A 436 -2.95 20.52 -3.38
CA ASP A 436 -3.23 20.82 -1.98
C ASP A 436 -3.53 19.54 -1.20
N GLY A 437 -2.82 19.36 -0.07
CA GLY A 437 -3.06 18.27 0.86
C GLY A 437 -2.56 16.89 0.40
N ILE A 438 -3.08 15.85 1.05
CA ILE A 438 -2.67 14.46 0.83
C ILE A 438 -3.28 13.97 -0.48
N SER A 439 -2.50 13.28 -1.30
CA SER A 439 -2.98 12.71 -2.56
C SER A 439 -2.23 11.42 -2.87
N PHE A 440 -2.86 10.60 -3.71
CA PHE A 440 -2.23 9.42 -4.29
C PHE A 440 -1.87 9.66 -5.75
N ILE A 441 -0.92 8.87 -6.24
CA ILE A 441 -0.51 8.81 -7.64
C ILE A 441 -0.70 7.40 -8.17
N ASP A 442 -1.24 7.29 -9.38
CA ASP A 442 -1.40 6.03 -10.10
C ASP A 442 -0.05 5.32 -10.25
N PHE A 443 -0.02 4.04 -9.90
CA PHE A 443 1.20 3.26 -9.86
C PHE A 443 1.76 2.96 -11.26
N GLU A 444 0.95 2.97 -12.31
CA GLU A 444 1.43 2.89 -13.70
C GLU A 444 2.29 4.12 -14.05
N ILE A 445 1.87 5.31 -13.59
CA ILE A 445 2.65 6.55 -13.75
C ILE A 445 3.95 6.46 -12.96
N VAL A 446 3.91 5.94 -11.74
CA VAL A 446 5.11 5.70 -10.92
C VAL A 446 6.09 4.77 -11.64
N ASN A 447 5.62 3.64 -12.18
CA ASN A 447 6.46 2.67 -12.89
C ASN A 447 7.04 3.25 -14.19
N GLU A 448 6.25 3.99 -14.95
CA GLU A 448 6.73 4.65 -16.16
C GLU A 448 7.77 5.74 -15.83
N PHE A 449 7.55 6.50 -14.75
CA PHE A 449 8.52 7.50 -14.29
C PHE A 449 9.83 6.86 -13.82
N ARG A 450 9.75 5.76 -13.06
CA ARG A 450 10.92 4.97 -12.65
C ARG A 450 11.73 4.51 -13.86
N ARG A 451 11.06 3.98 -14.90
CA ARG A 451 11.69 3.55 -16.16
C ARG A 451 12.37 4.72 -16.88
N LYS A 452 11.68 5.85 -17.03
CA LYS A 452 12.23 7.08 -17.63
C LYS A 452 13.39 7.66 -16.85
N THR A 453 13.34 7.58 -15.52
CA THR A 453 14.43 8.03 -14.63
C THR A 453 15.69 7.21 -14.87
N ASP A 454 15.56 5.87 -14.93
CA ASP A 454 16.70 5.01 -15.24
C ASP A 454 17.29 5.31 -16.61
N GLU A 455 16.43 5.52 -17.61
CA GLU A 455 16.84 5.83 -18.98
C GLU A 455 17.53 7.19 -19.06
N TYR A 456 16.99 8.21 -18.39
CA TYR A 456 17.56 9.56 -18.33
C TYR A 456 18.96 9.57 -17.73
N TRP A 457 19.21 8.75 -16.70
CA TRP A 457 20.48 8.69 -15.99
C TRP A 457 21.40 7.55 -16.45
N LYS A 458 21.07 6.84 -17.53
CA LYS A 458 21.81 5.65 -17.99
C LYS A 458 23.30 5.94 -18.24
N ASP A 459 23.62 7.08 -18.83
CA ASP A 459 25.01 7.48 -19.13
C ASP A 459 25.85 7.72 -17.87
N PHE A 460 25.20 7.88 -16.71
CA PHE A 460 25.86 8.00 -15.42
C PHE A 460 26.08 6.64 -14.74
N GLU A 461 25.57 5.52 -15.28
CA GLU A 461 25.70 4.19 -14.65
C GLU A 461 27.13 3.61 -14.75
N GLU A 462 27.95 4.01 -15.74
CA GLU A 462 29.23 3.36 -16.08
C GLU A 462 30.49 3.92 -15.37
N ASN A 463 30.34 4.84 -14.42
CA ASN A 463 31.49 5.50 -13.78
C ASN A 463 32.02 4.69 -12.57
N PRO A 464 33.30 4.26 -12.53
CA PRO A 464 33.76 3.23 -11.59
C PRO A 464 34.19 3.72 -10.19
N GLU A 465 34.30 5.02 -9.93
CA GLU A 465 34.75 5.55 -8.63
C GLU A 465 33.58 6.00 -7.73
N ILE A 466 32.57 5.14 -7.54
CA ILE A 466 31.50 5.40 -6.58
C ILE A 466 31.94 4.91 -5.21
N LEU A 467 31.88 5.77 -4.21
CA LEU A 467 32.21 5.42 -2.84
C LEU A 467 30.97 4.88 -2.12
N ALA A 468 31.14 3.75 -1.46
CA ALA A 468 30.10 3.16 -0.62
C ALA A 468 30.07 3.87 0.74
N VAL A 469 28.86 4.06 1.30
CA VAL A 469 28.71 4.58 2.66
C VAL A 469 29.44 3.66 3.66
N ARG A 470 30.29 4.23 4.50
CA ARG A 470 31.08 3.48 5.50
C ARG A 470 30.20 3.05 6.67
N GLU A 471 30.64 1.97 7.33
CA GLU A 471 29.96 1.47 8.52
C GLU A 471 30.06 2.47 9.67
N VAL A 472 28.95 2.60 10.39
CA VAL A 472 28.87 3.34 11.63
C VAL A 472 29.38 2.43 12.74
N GLY A 473 30.31 2.92 13.57
CA GLY A 473 30.81 2.17 14.71
C GLY A 473 29.73 1.93 15.78
N GLU A 474 30.02 1.08 16.76
CA GLU A 474 29.10 0.71 17.85
C GLU A 474 28.57 1.92 18.67
N ASN A 475 29.26 3.06 18.61
CA ASN A 475 28.89 4.29 19.32
C ASN A 475 27.82 5.13 18.60
N GLY A 476 27.23 4.62 17.52
CA GLY A 476 26.22 5.32 16.74
C GLY A 476 26.79 6.37 15.77
N PHE A 477 25.88 7.13 15.13
CA PHE A 477 26.20 8.09 14.07
C PHE A 477 26.00 9.51 14.56
N THR A 478 27.09 10.26 14.71
CA THR A 478 27.05 11.65 15.18
C THR A 478 26.97 12.65 14.01
N SER A 479 26.65 13.91 14.31
CA SER A 479 26.72 14.99 13.33
C SER A 479 28.12 15.25 12.78
N VAL A 480 29.18 14.83 13.50
CA VAL A 480 30.57 14.88 13.01
C VAL A 480 30.79 13.77 12.00
N ASP A 481 30.34 12.55 12.32
CA ASP A 481 30.40 11.40 11.41
C ASP A 481 29.66 11.70 10.11
N LEU A 482 28.51 12.38 10.16
CA LEU A 482 27.81 12.84 8.97
C LEU A 482 28.68 13.75 8.09
N LYS A 483 29.34 14.75 8.69
CA LYS A 483 30.20 15.67 7.93
C LYS A 483 31.39 14.95 7.30
N ASP A 484 32.02 14.08 8.07
CA ASP A 484 33.15 13.29 7.60
C ASP A 484 32.74 12.31 6.51
N GLU A 485 31.55 11.74 6.60
CA GLU A 485 30.98 10.86 5.58
C GLU A 485 30.61 11.62 4.31
N LEU A 486 29.94 12.77 4.44
CA LEU A 486 29.66 13.63 3.28
C LEU A 486 30.95 14.07 2.58
N LYS A 487 32.01 14.35 3.34
CA LYS A 487 33.32 14.68 2.77
C LYS A 487 33.96 13.48 2.08
N TYR A 488 33.92 12.32 2.72
CA TYR A 488 34.42 11.07 2.15
C TYR A 488 33.73 10.76 0.81
N LEU A 489 32.40 10.89 0.74
CA LEU A 489 31.60 10.67 -0.46
C LEU A 489 31.73 11.78 -1.53
N GLY A 490 32.57 12.80 -1.30
CA GLY A 490 32.76 13.92 -2.22
C GLY A 490 31.58 14.89 -2.30
N LEU A 491 30.63 14.82 -1.37
CA LEU A 491 29.40 15.62 -1.37
C LEU A 491 29.59 17.04 -0.81
N THR A 492 30.71 17.31 -0.12
CA THR A 492 31.02 18.63 0.45
C THR A 492 31.68 19.60 -0.52
N GLU A 493 32.33 19.10 -1.59
CA GLU A 493 32.97 19.96 -2.61
C GLU A 493 31.97 20.42 -3.69
N ASN A 494 30.80 19.80 -3.76
CA ASN A 494 29.66 20.33 -4.50
C ASN A 494 29.09 21.53 -3.73
N SER A 495 29.64 22.72 -4.01
CA SER A 495 29.29 24.00 -3.34
C SER A 495 27.79 24.25 -3.16
N LEU A 496 26.93 23.69 -4.03
CA LEU A 496 25.47 23.79 -3.94
C LEU A 496 24.89 23.04 -2.73
N LEU A 497 25.31 21.80 -2.46
CA LEU A 497 24.84 21.05 -1.28
C LEU A 497 25.33 21.71 0.01
N THR A 498 26.59 22.17 0.02
CA THR A 498 27.18 22.84 1.18
C THR A 498 26.52 24.19 1.47
N GLU A 499 26.20 24.99 0.45
CA GLU A 499 25.41 26.23 0.60
C GLU A 499 23.98 25.94 1.11
N MET A 500 23.36 24.83 0.68
CA MET A 500 22.04 24.40 1.18
C MET A 500 22.03 24.00 2.65
N PHE A 501 23.05 23.26 3.13
CA PHE A 501 23.14 22.88 4.54
C PHE A 501 23.53 24.05 5.44
N VAL A 502 24.29 25.02 4.93
CA VAL A 502 24.74 26.21 5.69
C VAL A 502 23.68 27.31 5.75
N SER A 503 22.82 27.44 4.75
CA SER A 503 21.75 28.46 4.69
C SER A 503 20.53 28.16 5.56
N ASN A 504 20.40 26.94 6.10
CA ASN A 504 19.40 26.58 7.11
C ASN A 504 19.82 26.91 8.56
N LYS A 505 20.79 27.80 8.76
CA LYS A 505 20.99 28.42 10.07
C LYS A 505 19.75 29.24 10.41
N ALA A 506 19.04 28.82 11.46
CA ALA A 506 18.02 29.62 12.11
C ALA A 506 18.51 31.06 12.27
N PRO A 507 17.68 32.09 12.03
CA PRO A 507 18.06 33.45 12.36
C PRO A 507 18.47 33.46 13.83
N SER A 508 19.71 33.90 14.07
CA SER A 508 20.18 34.12 15.44
C SER A 508 19.24 35.11 16.10
N ALA A 509 18.84 34.76 17.33
CA ALA A 509 17.87 35.47 18.16
C ALA A 509 18.17 36.96 18.31
#